data_AF-A0AAV8RG63-F1
#
_entry.id   AF-A0AAV8RG63-F1
#
_cell.length_a   1.000
_cell.length_b   1.000
_cell.length_c   1.000
_cell.angle_alpha   90.00
_cell.angle_beta   90.00
_cell.angle_gamma   90.00
#
_symmetry.space_group_name_H-M   'P 1'
#
loop_
_entity.id
_entity.type
_entity.pdbx_description
1 polymer ?
#
loop_
_entity_poly.entity_id
_entity_poly.type
_entity_poly.pdbx_seq_one_letter_code
_entity_poly.pdbx_strand_id
1 'polypeptide(L)'
;MQMIENYKAEAEVYHGDLALCKKKSMQLLQELGLPKGLLPLEDVEEFGYHRASGFMWLVQKKKIEHTFKKIKQHVSYATEVYTSV
;
A
#
# COMPACT_ATOMS: atom_id res chain seq x y z
N MET A 1 8.60 17.96 -0.20
CA MET A 1 8.34 16.83 -1.12
C MET A 1 9.60 16.04 -1.49
N GLN A 2 10.78 16.67 -1.50
CA GLN A 2 12.06 16.03 -1.87
C GLN A 2 12.38 14.67 -1.19
N MET A 3 12.00 14.48 0.07
CA MET A 3 12.27 13.23 0.78
C MET A 3 11.49 12.03 0.22
N ILE A 4 10.25 12.23 -0.22
CA ILE A 4 9.42 11.16 -0.81
C ILE A 4 9.98 10.78 -2.18
N GLU A 5 10.41 11.75 -2.98
CA GLU A 5 11.03 11.52 -4.28
C GLU A 5 12.32 10.69 -4.15
N ASN A 6 13.15 11.00 -3.14
CA ASN A 6 14.34 10.21 -2.82
C ASN A 6 13.96 8.77 -2.43
N TYR A 7 12.97 8.59 -1.55
CA TYR A 7 12.50 7.24 -1.19
C TYR A 7 11.97 6.47 -2.39
N LYS A 8 11.22 7.14 -3.29
CA LYS A 8 10.71 6.51 -4.51
C LYS A 8 11.82 6.10 -5.47
N ALA A 9 12.93 6.84 -5.52
CA ALA A 9 14.07 6.55 -6.40
C ALA A 9 14.82 5.26 -6.00
N GLU A 10 14.87 4.94 -4.71
CA GLU A 10 15.59 3.77 -4.16
C GLU A 10 14.65 2.62 -3.73
N ALA A 11 13.36 2.74 -4.02
CA ALA A 11 12.35 1.78 -3.60
C ALA A 11 12.17 0.62 -4.58
N GLU A 12 11.71 -0.51 -4.05
CA GLU A 12 11.12 -1.57 -4.85
C GLU A 12 9.72 -1.15 -5.28
N VAL A 13 9.50 -0.98 -6.59
CA VAL A 13 8.21 -0.55 -7.15
C VAL A 13 7.66 -1.59 -8.11
N TYR A 14 6.40 -1.94 -7.92
CA TYR A 14 5.64 -2.89 -8.72
C TYR A 14 4.46 -2.17 -9.37
N HIS A 15 4.27 -2.34 -10.69
CA HIS A 15 3.26 -1.62 -11.48
C HIS A 15 2.40 -2.57 -12.33
N GLY A 16 1.15 -2.18 -12.60
CA GLY A 16 0.34 -2.62 -13.74
C GLY A 16 -0.29 -4.02 -13.66
N ASP A 17 0.20 -4.88 -12.77
CA ASP A 17 -0.38 -6.21 -12.51
C ASP A 17 -0.96 -6.27 -11.10
N LEU A 18 -2.30 -6.29 -11.01
CA LEU A 18 -3.04 -6.34 -9.75
C LEU A 18 -2.63 -7.54 -8.89
N ALA A 19 -2.41 -8.71 -9.50
CA ALA A 19 -2.06 -9.92 -8.78
C ALA A 19 -0.63 -9.81 -8.21
N LEU A 20 0.30 -9.24 -8.98
CA LEU A 20 1.67 -8.99 -8.55
C LEU A 20 1.72 -7.96 -7.41
N CYS A 21 1.10 -6.79 -7.58
CA CYS A 21 1.08 -5.74 -6.57
C CYS A 21 0.47 -6.27 -5.26
N LYS A 22 -0.69 -6.92 -5.33
CA LYS A 22 -1.35 -7.53 -4.17
C LYS A 22 -0.48 -8.59 -3.50
N LYS A 23 0.14 -9.49 -4.27
CA LYS A 23 1.02 -10.53 -3.74
C LYS A 23 2.23 -9.92 -3.02
N LYS A 24 2.89 -8.94 -3.63
CA LYS A 24 4.07 -8.27 -3.08
C LYS A 24 3.74 -7.47 -1.83
N SER A 25 2.65 -6.71 -1.82
CA SER A 25 2.17 -6.02 -0.61
C SER A 25 1.86 -7.01 0.51
N MET A 26 1.17 -8.12 0.24
CA MET A 26 0.85 -9.12 1.26
C MET A 26 2.09 -9.86 1.79
N GLN A 27 3.07 -10.15 0.92
CA GLN A 27 4.36 -10.72 1.33
C GLN A 27 5.09 -9.76 2.25
N LEU A 28 5.18 -8.48 1.87
CA LEU A 28 5.84 -7.47 2.71
C LEU A 28 5.14 -7.31 4.07
N LEU A 29 3.80 -7.20 4.09
CA LEU A 29 3.06 -7.12 5.35
C LEU A 29 3.36 -8.34 6.24
N GLN A 30 3.50 -9.53 5.65
CA GLN A 30 3.90 -10.72 6.39
C GLN A 30 5.34 -10.67 6.89
N GLU A 31 6.30 -10.19 6.09
CA GLU A 31 7.70 -9.98 6.49
C GLU A 31 7.80 -9.02 7.68
N LEU A 32 6.95 -7.98 7.70
CA LEU A 32 6.89 -6.97 8.76
C LEU A 32 6.03 -7.38 9.96
N GLY A 33 5.39 -8.55 9.94
CA GLY A 33 4.49 -9.01 11.01
C GLY A 33 3.15 -8.26 11.09
N LEU A 34 2.76 -7.55 10.02
CA LEU A 34 1.54 -6.75 9.94
C LEU A 34 0.33 -7.55 9.43
N PRO A 35 -0.89 -7.16 9.79
CA PRO A 35 -2.10 -7.80 9.28
C PRO A 35 -2.22 -7.67 7.75
N LYS A 36 -2.43 -8.77 7.04
CA LYS A 36 -2.60 -8.80 5.56
C LYS A 36 -3.80 -7.99 5.04
N GLY A 37 -4.74 -7.65 5.92
CA GLY A 37 -5.90 -6.80 5.62
C GLY A 37 -5.71 -5.32 5.96
N LEU A 38 -4.50 -4.89 6.31
CA LEU A 38 -4.21 -3.50 6.70
C LEU A 38 -4.39 -2.53 5.52
N LEU A 39 -4.06 -2.98 4.30
CA LEU A 39 -4.07 -2.15 3.11
C LEU A 39 -5.26 -2.49 2.20
N PRO A 40 -5.88 -1.49 1.54
CA PRO A 40 -6.90 -1.71 0.52
C PRO A 40 -6.22 -2.17 -0.79
N LEU A 41 -6.38 -3.44 -1.15
CA LEU A 41 -5.71 -4.07 -2.31
C LEU A 41 -6.70 -4.54 -3.39
N GLU A 42 -7.86 -3.91 -3.51
CA GLU A 42 -8.91 -4.32 -4.47
C GLU A 42 -8.59 -3.88 -5.89
N ASP A 43 -8.14 -2.64 -6.07
CA ASP A 43 -7.85 -2.02 -7.37
C ASP A 43 -6.44 -1.37 -7.37
N VAL A 44 -5.44 -2.04 -6.79
CA VAL A 44 -4.07 -1.54 -6.73
C VAL A 44 -3.39 -1.61 -8.09
N GLU A 45 -2.84 -0.48 -8.53
CA GLU A 45 -2.11 -0.32 -9.79
C GLU A 45 -0.61 -0.23 -9.55
N GLU A 46 -0.21 0.36 -8.42
CA GLU A 46 1.19 0.52 -8.03
C GLU A 46 1.37 0.22 -6.54
N PHE A 47 2.44 -0.49 -6.24
CA PHE A 47 2.91 -0.67 -4.87
C PHE A 47 4.39 -0.39 -4.80
N GLY A 48 4.79 0.48 -3.88
CA GLY A 48 6.18 0.81 -3.64
C GLY A 48 6.57 0.63 -2.18
N TYR A 49 7.81 0.16 -1.96
CA TYR A 49 8.39 0.06 -0.63
C TYR A 49 9.87 0.40 -0.63
N HIS A 50 10.24 1.34 0.23
CA HIS A 50 11.61 1.72 0.52
C HIS A 50 12.06 1.01 1.81
N ARG A 51 12.82 -0.08 1.65
CA ARG A 51 13.25 -0.92 2.79
C ARG A 51 14.01 -0.14 3.87
N ALA A 52 14.88 0.78 3.47
CA ALA A 52 15.77 1.46 4.42
C ALA A 52 15.04 2.44 5.34
N SER A 53 13.91 3.03 4.91
CA SER A 53 13.13 3.95 5.74
C SER A 53 11.83 3.35 6.27
N GLY A 54 11.44 2.15 5.85
CA GLY A 54 10.14 1.58 6.17
C GLY A 54 8.98 2.28 5.47
N PHE A 55 9.24 3.18 4.51
CA PHE A 55 8.21 3.92 3.79
C PHE A 55 7.61 3.08 2.67
N MET A 56 6.28 2.96 2.64
CA MET A 56 5.55 2.36 1.53
C MET A 56 4.44 3.27 1.02
N TRP A 57 4.07 3.06 -0.23
CA TRP A 57 2.91 3.71 -0.83
C TRP A 57 2.14 2.75 -1.73
N LEU A 58 0.89 3.12 -1.96
CA LEU A 58 -0.04 2.36 -2.76
C LEU A 58 -0.83 3.32 -3.66
N VAL A 59 -0.88 3.03 -4.95
CA VAL A 59 -1.71 3.76 -5.91
C VAL A 59 -2.83 2.84 -6.37
N GLN A 60 -4.06 3.35 -6.31
CA GLN A 60 -5.28 2.64 -6.62
C GLN A 60 -6.02 3.35 -7.75
N LYS A 61 -6.66 2.57 -8.61
CA LYS A 61 -7.40 3.09 -9.76
C LYS A 61 -8.51 4.07 -9.40
N LYS A 62 -9.11 3.88 -8.22
CA LYS A 62 -10.17 4.73 -7.68
C LYS A 62 -10.09 4.77 -6.16
N LYS A 63 -10.72 5.80 -5.60
CA LYS A 63 -11.00 5.90 -4.18
C LYS A 63 -11.78 4.65 -3.72
N ILE A 64 -11.37 4.07 -2.60
CA ILE A 64 -12.00 2.88 -2.03
C ILE A 64 -12.70 3.24 -0.73
N GLU A 65 -13.95 2.81 -0.60
CA GLU A 65 -14.71 2.89 0.63
C GLU A 65 -14.76 1.49 1.27
N HIS A 66 -14.30 1.39 2.50
CA HIS A 66 -14.28 0.13 3.24
C HIS A 66 -15.07 0.24 4.53
N THR A 67 -15.90 -0.76 4.80
CA THR A 67 -16.59 -0.87 6.09
C THR A 67 -16.03 -2.04 6.88
N PHE A 68 -15.33 -1.74 7.96
CA PHE A 68 -14.86 -2.75 8.90
C PHE A 68 -16.05 -3.33 9.67
N LYS A 69 -16.64 -4.42 9.16
CA LYS A 69 -17.87 -5.03 9.70
C LYS A 69 -17.81 -5.33 11.20
N LYS A 70 -16.65 -5.74 11.71
CA LYS A 70 -16.46 -6.09 13.14
C LYS A 70 -16.60 -4.88 14.08
N ILE A 71 -16.15 -3.71 13.65
CA ILE A 71 -16.16 -2.48 14.46
C ILE A 71 -17.16 -1.43 13.93
N LYS A 72 -17.92 -1.77 12.89
CA LYS A 72 -18.91 -0.89 12.21
C LYS A 72 -18.35 0.47 11.77
N GLN A 73 -17.05 0.53 11.50
CA GLN A 73 -16.38 1.76 11.07
C GLN A 73 -16.34 1.84 9.55
N HIS A 74 -16.79 2.97 9.00
CA HIS A 74 -16.65 3.30 7.59
C HIS A 74 -15.40 4.16 7.39
N VAL A 75 -14.51 3.72 6.50
CA VAL A 75 -13.28 4.43 6.16
C VAL A 75 -13.18 4.63 4.67
N SER A 76 -12.44 5.66 4.29
CA SER A 76 -12.24 6.00 2.90
C SER A 76 -10.76 6.17 2.60
N TYR A 77 -10.29 5.45 1.59
CA TYR A 77 -8.92 5.48 1.12
C TYR A 77 -8.85 6.28 -0.17
N ALA A 78 -7.98 7.30 -0.20
CA ALA A 78 -7.67 8.04 -1.40
C ALA A 78 -7.01 7.13 -2.46
N THR A 79 -6.92 7.62 -3.70
CA THR A 79 -6.23 6.93 -4.79
C THR A 79 -4.74 6.73 -4.50
N GLU A 80 -4.13 7.61 -3.72
CA GLU A 80 -2.76 7.43 -3.22
C GLU A 80 -2.78 7.31 -1.69
N VAL A 81 -2.13 6.27 -1.17
CA VAL A 81 -1.99 6.03 0.26
C VAL A 81 -0.51 5.92 0.60
N TYR A 82 -0.09 6.62 1.65
CA TYR A 82 1.29 6.64 2.13
C TYR A 82 1.32 6.15 3.58
N THR A 83 2.26 5.28 3.91
CA THR A 83 2.45 4.82 5.29
C THR A 83 3.92 4.48 5.56
N SER A 84 4.31 4.52 6.82
CA SER A 84 5.63 4.17 7.30
C SER A 84 5.48 3.20 8.47
N VAL A 85 6.31 2.16 8.49
CA VAL A 85 6.33 1.12 9.53
C VAL A 85 7.50 1.26 10.47
#